data_AF-A0A7W4BTF0-F1
#
_entry.id   AF-A0A7W4BTF0-F1
#
_cell.length_a   1.000
_cell.length_b   1.000
_cell.length_c   1.000
_cell.angle_alpha   90.00
_cell.angle_beta   90.00
_cell.angle_gamma   90.00
#
_symmetry.space_group_name_H-M   'P 1'
#
loop_
_entity.id
_entity.type
_entity.pdbx_description
1 polymer ?
#
loop_
_entity_poly.entity_id
_entity_poly.type
_entity_poly.pdbx_seq_one_letter_code
_entity_poly.pdbx_strand_id
1 'polypeptide(L)'
;MAHRWQIAISAGLLAAVWAGLADVFHLVTWVGFLGCSTFFAQTETGAKGMMMAMMTNLSGVFWGWLIIAGSGVLGSPMISYALTGIVTAFMCLQASNKNFAFIPGTFIGCCITFALNADLAAIIPPLIIGAVLGYSMSLLTGLLITLTDKTTESLKDDAVEEA
;
A
#
# COMPACT_ATOMS: atom_id res chain seq x y z
N MET A 1 -12.03 8.37 20.38
CA MET A 1 -11.13 8.24 19.21
C MET A 1 -9.95 9.18 19.41
N ALA A 2 -8.88 8.68 20.01
CA ALA A 2 -7.66 9.46 20.26
C ALA A 2 -6.78 9.53 19.00
N HIS A 3 -5.99 10.60 18.87
CA HIS A 3 -4.89 10.79 17.90
C HIS A 3 -5.19 11.09 16.41
N ARG A 4 -6.40 11.57 16.06
CA ARG A 4 -6.75 11.93 14.66
C ARG A 4 -5.86 13.01 14.04
N TRP A 5 -5.42 13.98 14.84
CA TRP A 5 -4.58 15.08 14.37
C TRP A 5 -3.19 14.60 13.94
N GLN A 6 -2.58 13.71 14.73
CA GLN A 6 -1.26 13.13 14.44
C GLN A 6 -1.29 12.33 13.14
N ILE A 7 -2.35 11.54 12.92
CA ILE A 7 -2.57 10.78 11.68
C ILE A 7 -2.76 11.74 10.49
N ALA A 8 -3.57 12.78 10.64
CA ALA A 8 -3.83 13.73 9.55
C ALA A 8 -2.56 14.49 9.14
N ILE A 9 -1.76 14.94 10.11
CA ILE A 9 -0.50 15.66 9.87
C ILE A 9 0.52 14.73 9.20
N SER A 10 0.72 13.52 9.73
CA SER A 10 1.69 12.58 9.16
C SER A 10 1.30 12.16 7.74
N ALA A 11 0.03 11.84 7.50
CA ALA A 11 -0.48 11.45 6.20
C ALA A 11 -0.38 12.61 5.18
N GLY A 12 -0.79 13.82 5.56
CA GLY A 12 -0.75 14.98 4.68
C GLY A 12 0.67 15.36 4.27
N LEU A 13 1.60 15.41 5.24
CA LEU A 13 3.00 15.76 4.98
C LEU A 13 3.67 14.75 4.05
N LEU A 14 3.56 13.46 4.35
CA LEU A 14 4.20 12.43 3.54
C LEU A 14 3.52 12.27 2.17
N ALA A 15 2.21 12.52 2.06
CA ALA A 15 1.53 12.56 0.77
C ALA A 15 2.06 13.69 -0.11
N ALA A 16 2.33 14.88 0.45
CA ALA A 16 2.93 15.99 -0.28
C ALA A 16 4.36 15.66 -0.74
N VAL A 17 5.17 15.06 0.14
CA VAL A 17 6.52 14.58 -0.20
C VAL A 17 6.46 13.55 -1.32
N TRP A 18 5.55 12.57 -1.23
CA TRP A 18 5.36 11.56 -2.27
C TRP A 18 4.96 12.16 -3.61
N ALA A 19 4.02 13.12 -3.62
CA ALA A 19 3.60 13.78 -4.85
C ALA A 19 4.78 14.51 -5.53
N GLY A 20 5.62 15.22 -4.76
CA GLY A 20 6.82 15.86 -5.29
C GLY A 20 7.88 14.87 -5.78
N LEU A 21 8.13 13.78 -5.04
CA LEU A 21 9.05 12.73 -5.48
C LEU A 21 8.56 12.05 -6.77
N ALA A 22 7.27 11.71 -6.83
CA ALA A 22 6.69 11.09 -8.00
C ALA A 22 6.79 11.99 -9.23
N ASP A 23 6.58 13.30 -9.08
CA ASP A 23 6.77 14.27 -10.15
C ASP A 23 8.22 14.32 -10.65
N VAL A 24 9.19 14.48 -9.75
CA VAL A 24 10.63 14.58 -10.08
C VAL A 24 11.16 13.32 -10.76
N PHE A 25 10.71 12.14 -10.33
CA PHE A 25 11.15 10.85 -10.89
C PHE A 25 10.23 10.32 -11.99
N HIS A 26 9.23 11.09 -12.42
CA HIS A 26 8.20 10.69 -13.40
C HIS A 26 7.51 9.36 -13.06
N LEU A 27 7.25 9.12 -11.79
CA LEU A 27 6.55 7.94 -11.30
C LEU A 27 5.03 8.15 -11.31
N VAL A 28 4.28 7.07 -11.43
CA VAL A 28 2.81 7.12 -11.40
C VAL A 28 2.32 7.35 -9.96
N THR A 29 2.01 8.61 -9.62
CA THR A 29 1.69 9.03 -8.24
C THR A 29 0.56 8.22 -7.60
N TRP A 30 -0.52 7.94 -8.34
CA TRP A 30 -1.67 7.21 -7.81
C TRP A 30 -1.36 5.74 -7.50
N VAL A 31 -0.42 5.12 -8.23
CA VAL A 31 0.03 3.74 -7.95
C VAL A 31 0.71 3.66 -6.59
N GLY A 32 1.54 4.66 -6.26
CA GLY A 32 2.15 4.74 -4.94
C GLY A 32 1.14 4.96 -3.82
N PHE A 33 0.10 5.78 -4.06
CA PHE A 33 -0.98 5.92 -3.08
C PHE A 33 -1.74 4.61 -2.85
N LEU A 34 -1.91 3.76 -3.86
CA LEU A 34 -2.50 2.44 -3.69
C LEU A 34 -1.59 1.47 -2.93
N GLY A 35 -0.28 1.51 -3.15
CA GLY A 35 0.69 0.77 -2.32
C GLY A 35 0.63 1.21 -0.85
N CYS A 36 0.57 2.52 -0.61
CA CYS A 36 0.39 3.11 0.72
C CYS A 36 -0.93 2.68 1.36
N SER A 37 -2.02 2.71 0.60
CA SER A 37 -3.35 2.30 1.07
C SER A 37 -3.39 0.81 1.42
N THR A 38 -2.67 -0.02 0.65
CA THR A 38 -2.52 -1.45 0.92
C THR A 38 -1.86 -1.68 2.27
N PHE A 39 -0.80 -0.92 2.61
CA PHE A 39 -0.14 -0.98 3.91
C PHE A 39 -1.10 -0.63 5.07
N PHE A 40 -2.00 0.33 4.92
CA PHE A 40 -2.94 0.67 5.99
C PHE A 40 -4.14 -0.27 6.09
N ALA A 41 -4.48 -0.95 4.99
CA ALA A 41 -5.63 -1.86 4.94
C ALA A 41 -5.30 -3.29 5.38
N GLN A 42 -4.03 -3.71 5.28
CA GLN A 42 -3.58 -5.02 5.74
C GLN A 42 -3.56 -5.14 7.27
N THR A 43 -3.57 -6.37 7.79
CA THR A 43 -3.86 -6.68 9.21
C THR A 43 -2.65 -6.71 10.14
N GLU A 44 -1.44 -6.74 9.60
CA GLU A 44 -0.16 -6.75 10.31
C GLU A 44 0.34 -5.33 10.61
N THR A 45 1.34 -5.21 11.48
CA THR A 45 1.92 -3.91 11.85
C THR A 45 3.40 -3.82 11.49
N GLY A 46 3.90 -2.59 11.44
CA GLY A 46 5.30 -2.31 11.20
C GLY A 46 5.85 -2.86 9.88
N ALA A 47 7.12 -3.26 9.90
CA ALA A 47 7.81 -3.75 8.70
C ALA A 47 7.18 -5.04 8.12
N LYS A 48 6.54 -5.86 8.96
CA LYS A 48 5.83 -7.07 8.50
C LYS A 48 4.60 -6.70 7.67
N GLY A 49 3.84 -5.70 8.11
CA GLY A 49 2.72 -5.16 7.33
C GLY A 49 3.17 -4.53 6.00
N MET A 50 4.30 -3.83 6.00
CA MET A 50 4.91 -3.30 4.78
C MET A 50 5.28 -4.42 3.80
N MET A 51 5.95 -5.47 4.28
CA MET A 51 6.28 -6.62 3.44
C MET A 51 5.05 -7.33 2.92
N MET A 52 4.01 -7.53 3.74
CA MET A 52 2.74 -8.11 3.29
C MET A 52 2.09 -7.28 2.19
N ALA A 53 2.06 -5.95 2.33
CA ALA A 53 1.55 -5.06 1.29
C ALA A 53 2.34 -5.23 -0.01
N MET A 54 3.67 -5.11 0.04
CA MET A 54 4.53 -5.31 -1.13
C MET A 54 4.33 -6.67 -1.80
N MET A 55 4.33 -7.76 -1.02
CA MET A 55 4.21 -9.11 -1.55
C MET A 55 2.85 -9.36 -2.20
N THR A 56 1.75 -8.93 -1.56
CA THR A 56 0.41 -9.06 -2.13
C THR A 56 0.24 -8.20 -3.38
N ASN A 57 0.67 -6.93 -3.34
CA ASN A 57 0.64 -6.05 -4.50
C ASN A 57 1.45 -6.62 -5.68
N LEU A 58 2.71 -7.02 -5.46
CA LEU A 58 3.57 -7.57 -6.52
C LEU A 58 3.07 -8.92 -7.05
N SER A 59 2.48 -9.76 -6.18
CA SER A 59 1.77 -10.96 -6.63
C SER A 59 0.62 -10.60 -7.55
N GLY A 60 -0.17 -9.58 -7.19
CA GLY A 60 -1.21 -9.03 -8.05
C GLY A 60 -0.70 -8.60 -9.41
N VAL A 61 0.43 -7.91 -9.44
CA VAL A 61 1.09 -7.50 -10.68
C VAL A 61 1.46 -8.70 -11.54
N PHE A 62 2.04 -9.74 -10.94
CA PHE A 62 2.34 -10.98 -11.63
C PHE A 62 1.09 -11.63 -12.24
N TRP A 63 0.00 -11.74 -11.48
CA TRP A 63 -1.25 -12.32 -11.96
C TRP A 63 -1.92 -11.49 -13.06
N GLY A 64 -1.92 -10.16 -12.94
CA GLY A 64 -2.43 -9.26 -13.97
C GLY A 64 -1.62 -9.34 -15.27
N TRP A 65 -0.29 -9.40 -15.15
CA TRP A 65 0.61 -9.61 -16.28
C TRP A 65 0.34 -10.96 -16.97
N LEU A 66 0.15 -12.03 -16.19
CA LEU A 66 -0.17 -13.36 -16.71
C LEU A 66 -1.49 -13.36 -17.51
N ILE A 67 -2.52 -12.66 -17.01
CA ILE A 67 -3.79 -12.52 -17.72
C ILE A 67 -3.60 -11.78 -19.04
N ILE A 68 -2.93 -10.61 -19.05
CA ILE A 68 -2.69 -9.84 -20.27
C ILE A 68 -1.90 -10.65 -21.29
N ALA A 69 -0.79 -11.28 -20.86
CA ALA A 69 0.07 -12.08 -21.73
C ALA A 69 -0.68 -13.30 -22.29
N GLY A 70 -1.41 -14.04 -21.45
CA GLY A 70 -2.19 -15.20 -21.86
C GLY A 70 -3.33 -14.83 -22.82
N SER A 71 -4.05 -13.75 -22.53
CA SER A 71 -5.12 -13.23 -23.39
C SER A 71 -4.61 -12.76 -24.76
N GLY A 72 -3.42 -12.16 -24.81
CA GLY A 72 -2.80 -11.72 -26.07
C GLY A 72 -2.43 -12.87 -27.01
N VAL A 73 -2.03 -14.02 -26.46
CA VAL A 73 -1.66 -15.21 -27.26
C VAL A 73 -2.89 -16.01 -27.71
N LEU A 74 -3.95 -16.04 -26.90
CA LEU A 74 -5.08 -16.95 -27.10
C LEU A 74 -6.20 -16.35 -27.97
N GLY A 75 -6.21 -15.04 -28.22
CA GLY A 75 -6.99 -14.36 -29.27
C GLY A 75 -8.52 -14.43 -29.18
N SER A 76 -9.08 -15.24 -28.27
CA SER A 76 -10.53 -15.44 -28.10
C SER A 76 -11.03 -14.78 -26.81
N PRO A 77 -12.08 -13.94 -26.87
CA PRO A 77 -12.67 -13.32 -25.68
C PRO A 77 -13.10 -14.33 -24.61
N MET A 78 -13.64 -15.47 -25.04
CA MET A 78 -14.14 -16.48 -24.12
C MET A 78 -13.03 -17.17 -23.33
N ILE A 79 -11.87 -17.36 -23.96
CA ILE A 79 -10.67 -17.88 -23.30
C ILE A 79 -10.12 -16.85 -22.31
N SER A 80 -10.15 -15.56 -22.64
CA SER A 80 -9.75 -14.48 -21.74
C SER A 80 -10.62 -14.42 -20.48
N TYR A 81 -11.94 -14.64 -20.61
CA TYR A 81 -12.84 -14.71 -19.45
C TYR A 81 -12.54 -15.92 -18.57
N ALA A 82 -12.34 -17.09 -19.19
CA ALA A 82 -11.98 -18.30 -18.47
C ALA A 82 -10.63 -18.15 -17.74
N LEU A 83 -9.62 -17.61 -18.41
CA LEU A 83 -8.29 -17.35 -17.83
C LEU A 83 -8.38 -16.39 -16.66
N THR A 84 -9.13 -15.30 -16.79
CA THR A 84 -9.36 -14.33 -15.70
C THR A 84 -10.01 -15.02 -14.50
N GLY A 85 -11.02 -15.86 -14.71
CA GLY A 85 -11.67 -16.63 -13.65
C GLY A 85 -10.72 -17.60 -12.94
N ILE A 86 -9.93 -18.35 -13.71
CA ILE A 86 -8.95 -19.31 -13.19
C ILE A 86 -7.86 -18.60 -12.38
N VAL A 87 -7.27 -17.53 -12.92
CA VAL A 87 -6.23 -16.75 -12.23
C VAL A 87 -6.78 -16.11 -10.97
N THR A 88 -8.00 -15.58 -11.00
CA THR A 88 -8.65 -15.01 -9.81
C THR A 88 -8.86 -16.08 -8.72
N ALA A 89 -9.24 -17.30 -9.09
CA ALA A 89 -9.33 -18.41 -8.14
C ALA A 89 -7.95 -18.71 -7.51
N PHE A 90 -6.87 -18.71 -8.30
CA PHE A 90 -5.52 -18.88 -7.78
C PHE A 90 -5.06 -17.73 -6.89
N MET A 91 -5.40 -16.47 -7.20
CA MET A 91 -5.14 -15.31 -6.33
C MET A 91 -5.76 -15.52 -4.94
N CYS A 92 -6.98 -16.06 -4.87
CA CYS A 92 -7.64 -16.36 -3.60
C CYS A 92 -7.00 -17.56 -2.88
N LEU A 93 -6.66 -18.64 -3.60
CA LEU A 93 -6.00 -19.81 -3.01
C LEU A 93 -4.60 -19.49 -2.47
N GLN A 94 -3.88 -18.56 -3.13
CA GLN A 94 -2.56 -18.09 -2.70
C GLN A 94 -2.57 -17.50 -1.28
N ALA A 95 -3.70 -16.91 -0.86
CA ALA A 95 -3.84 -16.33 0.47
C ALA A 95 -3.83 -17.35 1.63
N SER A 96 -3.81 -18.65 1.31
CA SER A 96 -3.49 -19.71 2.29
C SER A 96 -2.08 -19.55 2.89
N ASN A 97 -1.16 -18.87 2.18
CA ASN A 97 0.14 -18.48 2.72
C ASN A 97 0.04 -17.15 3.47
N LYS A 98 0.56 -17.12 4.71
CA LYS A 98 0.53 -15.95 5.61
C LYS A 98 1.12 -14.69 4.98
N ASN A 99 2.10 -14.80 4.09
CA ASN A 99 2.72 -13.63 3.45
C ASN A 99 1.83 -12.99 2.38
N PHE A 100 0.82 -13.71 1.89
CA PHE A 100 -0.13 -13.27 0.88
C PHE A 100 -1.58 -13.22 1.38
N ALA A 101 -1.77 -13.26 2.71
CA ALA A 101 -3.10 -13.37 3.32
C ALA A 101 -4.01 -12.17 3.03
N PHE A 102 -3.45 -11.00 2.68
CA PHE A 102 -4.23 -9.83 2.32
C PHE A 102 -4.66 -9.87 0.83
N ILE A 103 -5.70 -10.66 0.55
CA ILE A 103 -6.30 -10.83 -0.77
C ILE A 103 -6.55 -9.49 -1.51
N PRO A 104 -7.10 -8.43 -0.88
CA PRO A 104 -7.35 -7.18 -1.59
C PRO A 104 -6.08 -6.54 -2.17
N GLY A 105 -4.91 -6.72 -1.54
CA GLY A 105 -3.63 -6.23 -2.07
C GLY A 105 -3.27 -6.87 -3.41
N THR A 106 -3.54 -8.17 -3.56
CA THR A 106 -3.36 -8.92 -4.81
C THR A 106 -4.31 -8.40 -5.89
N PHE A 107 -5.57 -8.09 -5.56
CA PHE A 107 -6.49 -7.48 -6.53
C PHE A 107 -6.06 -6.07 -6.93
N ILE A 108 -5.58 -5.25 -5.99
CA ILE A 108 -5.06 -3.90 -6.28
C ILE A 108 -3.91 -3.97 -7.29
N GLY A 109 -2.92 -4.85 -7.07
CA GLY A 109 -1.80 -5.03 -8.00
C GLY A 109 -2.24 -5.49 -9.39
N CYS A 110 -3.20 -6.41 -9.45
CA CYS A 110 -3.77 -6.91 -10.70
C CYS A 110 -4.49 -5.79 -11.47
N CYS A 111 -5.37 -5.03 -10.80
CA CYS A 111 -6.07 -3.90 -11.40
C CYS A 111 -5.14 -2.79 -11.89
N ILE A 112 -4.08 -2.47 -11.13
CA ILE A 112 -3.06 -1.51 -11.57
C ILE A 112 -2.41 -1.98 -12.87
N THR A 113 -2.12 -3.27 -12.98
CA THR A 113 -1.49 -3.87 -14.16
C THR A 113 -2.40 -3.79 -15.38
N PHE A 114 -3.71 -3.99 -15.22
CA PHE A 114 -4.68 -3.75 -16.28
C PHE A 114 -4.75 -2.27 -16.68
N ALA A 115 -4.79 -1.37 -15.69
CA ALA A 115 -4.89 0.07 -15.95
C ALA A 115 -3.68 0.63 -16.70
N LEU A 116 -2.50 0.06 -16.47
CA LEU A 116 -1.24 0.48 -17.09
C LEU A 116 -0.76 -0.47 -18.20
N ASN A 117 -1.63 -1.33 -18.74
CA ASN A 117 -1.33 -2.23 -19.86
C ASN A 117 -0.05 -3.07 -19.66
N ALA A 118 0.17 -3.54 -18.43
CA ALA A 118 1.37 -4.28 -18.04
C ALA A 118 2.71 -3.54 -18.23
N ASP A 119 2.72 -2.20 -18.20
CA ASP A 119 3.96 -1.42 -18.09
C ASP A 119 4.59 -1.59 -16.69
N LEU A 120 5.36 -2.66 -16.53
CA LEU A 120 5.96 -3.03 -15.25
C LEU A 120 6.92 -1.96 -14.71
N ALA A 121 7.54 -1.17 -15.58
CA ALA A 121 8.44 -0.09 -15.19
C ALA A 121 7.67 1.08 -14.56
N ALA A 122 6.46 1.37 -15.05
CA ALA A 122 5.57 2.36 -14.46
C ALA A 122 4.85 1.85 -13.20
N ILE A 123 4.73 0.53 -13.02
CA ILE A 123 3.97 -0.09 -11.92
C ILE A 123 4.83 -0.39 -10.70
N ILE A 124 5.91 -1.16 -10.87
CA ILE A 124 6.62 -1.80 -9.75
C ILE A 124 7.30 -0.77 -8.84
N PRO A 125 8.08 0.20 -9.35
CA PRO A 125 8.75 1.18 -8.49
C PRO A 125 7.79 1.99 -7.60
N PRO A 126 6.74 2.66 -8.13
CA PRO A 126 5.86 3.45 -7.27
C PRO A 126 5.08 2.57 -6.29
N LEU A 127 4.74 1.33 -6.64
CA LEU A 127 4.01 0.42 -5.75
C LEU A 127 4.84 0.04 -4.52
N ILE A 128 6.13 -0.27 -4.72
CA ILE A 128 7.08 -0.55 -3.63
C ILE A 128 7.29 0.69 -2.78
N ILE A 129 7.58 1.84 -3.40
CA ILE A 129 7.81 3.09 -2.65
C ILE A 129 6.55 3.51 -1.89
N GLY A 130 5.37 3.28 -2.46
CA GLY A 130 4.09 3.50 -1.79
C GLY A 130 3.93 2.71 -0.50
N ALA A 131 4.32 1.43 -0.48
CA ALA A 131 4.30 0.64 0.75
C ALA A 131 5.29 1.17 1.80
N VAL A 132 6.49 1.61 1.38
CA VAL A 132 7.48 2.28 2.26
C VAL A 132 6.91 3.59 2.82
N LEU A 133 6.21 4.35 1.99
CA LEU A 133 5.56 5.59 2.39
C LEU A 133 4.51 5.34 3.48
N GLY A 134 3.66 4.33 3.30
CA GLY A 134 2.66 3.94 4.31
C GLY A 134 3.32 3.58 5.65
N TYR A 135 4.39 2.78 5.61
CA TYR A 135 5.15 2.45 6.81
C TYR A 135 5.76 3.69 7.47
N SER A 136 6.33 4.61 6.68
CA SER A 136 6.90 5.87 7.16
C SER A 136 5.84 6.77 7.81
N MET A 137 4.61 6.80 7.26
CA MET A 137 3.48 7.52 7.86
C MET A 137 3.09 6.93 9.22
N SER A 138 3.10 5.60 9.35
CA SER A 138 2.85 4.93 10.63
C SER A 138 3.92 5.28 11.67
N LEU A 139 5.21 5.29 11.29
CA LEU A 139 6.30 5.68 12.19
C LEU A 139 6.19 7.14 12.63
N LEU A 140 5.96 8.07 11.71
CA LEU A 140 5.80 9.49 12.04
C LEU A 140 4.58 9.72 12.94
N THR A 141 3.49 9.01 12.71
CA THR A 141 2.31 9.06 13.59
C THR A 141 2.66 8.64 15.01
N GLY A 142 3.39 7.53 15.17
CA GLY A 142 3.84 7.05 16.48
C GLY A 142 4.70 8.09 17.21
N LEU A 143 5.65 8.71 16.50
CA LEU A 143 6.49 9.77 17.05
C LEU A 143 5.67 10.99 17.52
N LEU A 144 4.72 11.45 16.70
CA LEU A 144 3.86 12.59 17.04
C LEU A 144 2.99 12.29 18.28
N ILE A 145 2.51 11.05 18.42
CA ILE A 145 1.74 10.64 19.60
C ILE A 145 2.62 10.71 20.84
N THR A 146 3.79 10.07 20.83
CA THR A 146 4.72 10.08 21.97
C THR A 146 5.13 11.51 22.38
N LEU A 147 5.34 12.40 21.41
CA LEU A 147 5.66 13.80 21.69
C LEU A 147 4.48 14.55 22.31
N THR A 148 3.26 14.32 21.82
CA THR A 148 2.05 14.95 22.36
C THR A 148 1.81 14.49 23.81
N ASP A 149 1.98 13.19 24.07
CA ASP A 149 1.75 12.60 25.39
C ASP A 149 2.76 13.13 26.42
N LYS A 150 4.05 13.16 26.08
CA LYS A 150 5.11 13.74 26.94
C LYS A 150 4.88 15.21 27.25
N THR A 151 4.47 15.99 26.24
CA THR A 151 4.16 17.42 26.43
C THR A 151 2.96 17.59 27.37
N THR A 152 1.95 16.73 27.25
CA THR A 152 0.77 16.74 28.11
C THR A 152 1.09 16.36 29.55
N GLU A 153 2.01 15.41 29.77
CA GLU A 153 2.49 15.04 31.12
C GLU A 153 3.27 16.18 31.76
N SER A 154 4.24 16.77 31.05
CA SER A 154 5.03 17.91 31.56
C SER A 154 4.13 19.08 32.00
N LEU A 155 3.13 19.42 31.19
CA LEU A 155 2.20 20.51 31.52
C LEU A 155 1.34 20.22 32.76
N LYS A 156 1.10 18.95 33.08
CA LYS A 156 0.37 18.56 34.30
C LYS A 156 1.26 18.65 35.53
N ASP A 157 2.51 18.23 35.42
CA ASP A 157 3.47 18.29 36.53
C ASP A 157 3.74 19.75 36.91
N ASP A 158 3.95 20.63 35.93
CA ASP A 158 4.11 22.07 36.14
C ASP A 158 2.87 22.69 36.83
N ALA A 159 1.67 22.31 36.41
CA ALA A 159 0.42 22.81 36.99
C ALA A 159 0.14 22.29 38.42
N VAL A 160 0.73 21.15 38.81
CA VAL A 160 0.65 20.62 40.19
C VAL A 160 1.69 21.30 41.09
N GLU A 161 2.85 21.68 40.56
CA GLU A 161 3.88 22.40 41.32
C GLU A 161 3.49 23.87 41.61
N GLU A 162 2.67 24.48 40.75
CA GLU A 162 2.14 25.83 40.94
C GLU A 162 0.86 25.92 41.82
N ALA A 163 0.28 24.80 42.26
CA ALA A 163 -0.98 24.73 43.02
C ALA A 163 -0.78 24.47 44.52
#